data_AF-A0A7X5VR29-F1
#
_entry.id   AF-A0A7X5VR29-F1
#
_cell.length_a   1.000
_cell.length_b   1.000
_cell.length_c   1.000
_cell.angle_alpha   90.00
_cell.angle_beta   90.00
_cell.angle_gamma   90.00
#
_symmetry.space_group_name_H-M   'P 1'
#
loop_
_entity.id
_entity.type
_entity.pdbx_description
1 polymer ?
#
loop_
_entity_poly.entity_id
_entity_poly.type
_entity_poly.pdbx_seq_one_letter_code
_entity_poly.pdbx_strand_id
1 'polypeptide(L)'
;MGKSHAEISRHMRVYLMVFGALLVLTAATVGAWKLEFLPAGAAVALALAIALCKASLVALYFMHLSAENKMIYWILALTFVFFLVLLLVPVLTAFDVIAY
;
A
#
# COMPACT_ATOMS: atom_id res chain seq x y z
N MET A 1 36.43 -7.28 -17.24
CA MET A 1 35.75 -6.02 -16.83
C MET A 1 34.33 -5.94 -17.42
N GLY A 2 33.46 -6.96 -17.19
CA GLY A 2 32.16 -7.05 -17.90
C GLY A 2 30.99 -7.67 -17.12
N LYS A 3 31.09 -7.81 -15.79
CA LYS A 3 30.03 -8.44 -14.96
C LYS A 3 29.18 -7.44 -14.16
N SER A 4 29.68 -6.21 -13.93
CA SER A 4 29.01 -5.19 -13.11
C SER A 4 27.78 -4.55 -13.78
N HIS A 5 27.79 -4.37 -15.11
CA HIS A 5 26.64 -3.77 -15.82
C HIS A 5 25.40 -4.68 -15.89
N ALA A 6 25.58 -6.00 -15.80
CA ALA A 6 24.49 -6.96 -15.94
C ALA A 6 23.59 -7.03 -14.69
N GLU A 7 24.17 -6.95 -13.49
CA GLU A 7 23.42 -7.04 -12.24
C GLU A 7 22.53 -5.82 -12.02
N ILE A 8 23.05 -4.61 -12.27
CA ILE A 8 22.31 -3.34 -12.12
C ILE A 8 21.04 -3.33 -13.00
N SER A 9 21.14 -3.86 -14.22
CA SER A 9 20.01 -3.91 -15.15
C SER A 9 18.87 -4.83 -14.68
N ARG A 10 19.17 -5.86 -13.88
CA ARG A 10 18.18 -6.84 -13.40
C ARG A 10 17.33 -6.24 -12.27
N HIS A 11 17.94 -5.49 -11.36
CA HIS A 11 17.25 -4.77 -10.29
C HIS A 11 16.30 -3.69 -10.84
N MET A 12 16.76 -2.94 -11.85
CA MET A 12 15.95 -1.90 -12.51
C MET A 12 14.73 -2.47 -13.23
N ARG A 13 14.86 -3.65 -13.85
CA ARG A 13 13.77 -4.30 -14.60
C ARG A 13 12.63 -4.75 -13.68
N VAL A 14 12.97 -5.26 -12.49
CA VAL A 14 11.97 -5.63 -11.47
C VAL A 14 11.20 -4.40 -10.98
N TYR A 15 11.90 -3.28 -10.73
CA TYR A 15 11.26 -2.04 -10.29
C TYR A 15 10.28 -1.48 -11.33
N LEU A 16 10.66 -1.50 -12.62
CA LEU A 16 9.78 -1.07 -13.72
C LEU A 16 8.56 -1.99 -13.89
N MET A 17 8.72 -3.31 -13.68
CA MET A 17 7.62 -4.27 -13.75
C MET A 17 6.57 -4.02 -12.66
N VAL A 18 7.02 -3.70 -11.45
CA VAL A 18 6.14 -3.38 -10.30
C VAL A 18 5.50 -2.02 -10.48
N PHE A 19 6.23 -1.01 -10.95
CA PHE A 19 5.67 0.29 -11.30
C PHE A 19 4.55 0.15 -12.35
N GLY A 20 4.76 -0.70 -13.35
CA GLY A 20 3.72 -1.10 -14.31
C GLY A 20 2.52 -1.75 -13.63
N ALA A 21 2.74 -2.70 -12.71
CA ALA A 21 1.66 -3.36 -11.96
C ALA A 21 0.84 -2.36 -11.10
N LEU A 22 1.50 -1.39 -10.47
CA LEU A 22 0.86 -0.33 -9.69
C LEU A 22 0.02 0.62 -10.56
N LEU A 23 0.51 0.96 -11.76
CA LEU A 23 -0.23 1.72 -12.75
C LEU A 23 -1.48 0.96 -13.20
N VAL A 24 -1.36 -0.35 -13.48
CA VAL A 24 -2.49 -1.21 -13.86
C VAL A 24 -3.50 -1.31 -12.72
N LEU A 25 -3.07 -1.57 -11.48
CA LEU A 25 -3.98 -1.59 -10.33
C LEU A 25 -4.69 -0.24 -10.14
N THR A 26 -4.04 0.87 -10.50
CA THR A 26 -4.63 2.22 -10.40
C THR A 26 -5.63 2.51 -11.50
N ALA A 27 -5.31 2.16 -12.74
CA ALA A 27 -6.27 2.21 -13.84
C ALA A 27 -7.48 1.32 -13.56
N ALA A 28 -7.27 0.13 -12.96
CA ALA A 28 -8.35 -0.77 -12.56
C ALA A 28 -9.26 -0.16 -11.48
N THR A 29 -8.72 0.63 -10.54
CA THR A 29 -9.55 1.30 -9.51
C THR A 29 -10.38 2.43 -10.10
N VAL A 30 -9.78 3.24 -10.99
CA VAL A 30 -10.48 4.32 -11.69
C VAL A 30 -11.55 3.75 -12.62
N GLY A 31 -11.26 2.63 -13.30
CA GLY A 31 -12.20 1.91 -14.15
C GLY A 31 -13.34 1.28 -13.37
N ALA A 32 -13.05 0.67 -12.20
CA ALA A 32 -14.08 0.12 -11.31
C ALA A 32 -15.01 1.22 -10.77
N TRP A 33 -14.48 2.41 -10.47
CA TRP A 33 -15.29 3.55 -10.02
C TRP A 33 -16.20 4.10 -11.13
N LYS A 34 -15.81 3.99 -12.42
CA LYS A 34 -16.68 4.39 -13.54
C LYS A 34 -17.82 3.40 -13.83
N LEU A 35 -17.76 2.19 -13.30
CA LEU A 35 -18.81 1.17 -13.43
C LEU A 35 -19.59 1.13 -12.11
N GLU A 36 -20.33 2.20 -11.82
CA GLU A 36 -21.18 2.34 -10.63
C GLU A 36 -22.41 1.40 -10.68
N PHE A 37 -22.20 0.10 -10.50
CA PHE A 37 -23.27 -0.91 -10.39
C PHE A 37 -23.41 -1.51 -8.98
N LEU A 38 -22.80 -0.92 -7.94
CA LEU A 38 -22.74 -1.56 -6.61
C LEU A 38 -23.12 -0.62 -5.44
N PRO A 39 -23.89 -1.10 -4.45
CA PRO A 39 -24.26 -0.35 -3.24
C PRO A 39 -23.03 0.21 -2.51
N ALA A 40 -23.18 1.42 -1.95
CA ALA A 40 -22.09 2.22 -1.38
C ALA A 40 -21.14 1.47 -0.44
N GLY A 41 -21.65 0.52 0.35
CA GLY A 41 -20.82 -0.30 1.26
C GLY A 41 -19.83 -1.22 0.53
N ALA A 42 -20.25 -1.84 -0.58
CA ALA A 42 -19.39 -2.73 -1.34
C ALA A 42 -18.32 -1.96 -2.15
N ALA A 43 -18.66 -0.76 -2.63
CA ALA A 43 -17.71 0.13 -3.30
C ALA A 43 -16.58 0.58 -2.35
N VAL A 44 -16.91 0.92 -1.10
CA VAL A 44 -15.92 1.30 -0.07
C VAL A 44 -15.02 0.11 0.28
N ALA A 45 -15.59 -1.08 0.47
CA ALA A 45 -14.81 -2.29 0.76
C ALA A 45 -13.82 -2.62 -0.38
N LEU A 46 -14.26 -2.52 -1.64
CA LEU A 46 -13.43 -2.74 -2.81
C LEU A 46 -12.33 -1.67 -2.94
N ALA A 47 -12.65 -0.41 -2.69
CA ALA A 47 -11.68 0.69 -2.70
C ALA A 47 -10.58 0.49 -1.64
N LEU A 48 -10.95 0.09 -0.41
CA LEU A 48 -10.00 -0.22 0.66
C LEU A 48 -9.13 -1.44 0.32
N ALA A 49 -9.72 -2.51 -0.23
CA ALA A 49 -8.96 -3.70 -0.64
C ALA A 49 -7.92 -3.38 -1.72
N ILE A 50 -8.30 -2.58 -2.73
CA ILE A 50 -7.38 -2.16 -3.79
C ILE A 50 -6.32 -1.19 -3.23
N ALA A 51 -6.68 -0.29 -2.32
CA ALA A 51 -5.75 0.61 -1.65
C ALA A 51 -4.70 -0.17 -0.84
N LEU A 52 -5.12 -1.16 -0.06
CA LEU A 52 -4.23 -2.07 0.68
C LEU A 52 -3.30 -2.84 -0.25
N CYS A 53 -3.82 -3.41 -1.34
CA CYS A 53 -3.02 -4.18 -2.29
C CYS A 53 -1.93 -3.33 -2.95
N LYS A 54 -2.26 -2.09 -3.35
CA LYS A 54 -1.28 -1.12 -3.85
C LYS A 54 -0.27 -0.73 -2.77
N ALA A 55 -0.72 -0.43 -1.56
CA ALA A 55 0.15 -0.03 -0.46
C ALA A 55 1.15 -1.14 -0.09
N SER A 56 0.72 -2.41 -0.09
CA SER A 56 1.60 -3.56 0.11
C SER A 56 2.64 -3.69 -1.01
N LEU A 57 2.23 -3.56 -2.28
CA LEU A 57 3.15 -3.59 -3.43
C LEU A 57 4.16 -2.43 -3.36
N VAL A 58 3.72 -1.22 -3.00
CA VAL A 58 4.62 -0.07 -2.78
C VAL A 58 5.58 -0.36 -1.62
N ALA A 59 5.12 -0.87 -0.48
CA ALA A 59 5.97 -1.17 0.66
C ALA A 59 7.02 -2.26 0.36
N LEU A 60 6.61 -3.34 -0.32
CA LEU A 60 7.49 -4.46 -0.67
C LEU A 60 8.55 -4.09 -1.72
N TYR A 61 8.21 -3.25 -2.70
CA TYR A 61 9.08 -3.03 -3.86
C TYR A 61 9.71 -1.64 -3.94
N PHE A 62 9.02 -0.58 -3.51
CA PHE A 62 9.57 0.77 -3.48
C PHE A 62 10.33 1.05 -2.18
N MET A 63 9.92 0.43 -1.07
CA MET A 63 10.55 0.72 0.22
C MET A 63 11.62 -0.29 0.67
N HIS A 64 11.50 -1.60 0.47
CA HIS A 64 12.50 -2.48 1.08
C HIS A 64 12.56 -3.96 0.63
N LEU A 65 13.08 -4.28 -0.57
CA LEU A 65 13.69 -5.61 -0.78
C LEU A 65 14.72 -5.74 -1.92
N SER A 66 14.96 -4.72 -2.75
CA SER A 66 16.02 -4.85 -3.77
C SER A 66 17.45 -4.64 -3.23
N ALA A 67 17.63 -4.14 -1.99
CA ALA A 67 18.97 -3.85 -1.43
C ALA A 67 19.06 -3.64 0.12
N GLU A 68 18.76 -4.65 0.96
CA GLU A 68 19.45 -4.86 2.28
C GLU A 68 19.08 -4.19 3.64
N ASN A 69 18.19 -3.22 3.85
CA ASN A 69 18.01 -2.56 5.18
C ASN A 69 16.74 -2.87 6.03
N LYS A 70 16.78 -3.94 6.85
CA LYS A 70 15.74 -4.35 7.84
C LYS A 70 15.21 -3.23 8.77
N MET A 71 15.96 -2.15 8.96
CA MET A 71 15.63 -1.02 9.84
C MET A 71 14.40 -0.22 9.39
N ILE A 72 14.14 -0.14 8.08
CA ILE A 72 13.01 0.62 7.53
C ILE A 72 11.67 -0.06 7.87
N TYR A 73 11.62 -1.40 7.88
CA TYR A 73 10.41 -2.15 8.25
C TYR A 73 10.00 -1.90 9.70
N TRP A 74 10.97 -1.75 10.60
CA TRP A 74 10.74 -1.43 12.01
C TRP A 74 10.17 -0.03 12.21
N ILE A 75 10.73 0.99 11.53
CA ILE A 75 10.15 2.35 11.56
C ILE A 75 8.75 2.34 10.95
N LEU A 76 8.53 1.68 9.82
CA LEU A 76 7.22 1.65 9.17
C LEU A 76 6.16 0.97 10.05
N ALA A 77 6.51 -0.16 10.67
CA ALA A 77 5.65 -0.83 11.63
C ALA A 77 5.33 0.07 12.84
N LEU A 78 6.34 0.75 13.40
CA LEU A 78 6.15 1.69 14.50
C LEU A 78 5.20 2.83 14.11
N THR A 79 5.38 3.42 12.93
CA THR A 79 4.54 4.52 12.44
C THR A 79 3.10 4.05 12.19
N PHE A 80 2.92 2.85 11.64
CA PHE A 80 1.61 2.24 11.40
C PHE A 80 0.87 1.95 12.71
N VAL A 81 1.57 1.41 13.72
CA VAL A 81 1.01 1.20 15.07
C VAL A 81 0.59 2.53 15.69
N PHE A 82 1.44 3.56 15.63
CA PHE A 82 1.11 4.89 16.15
C PHE A 82 -0.11 5.51 15.45
N PHE A 83 -0.16 5.37 14.12
CA PHE A 83 -1.30 5.81 13.32
C PHE A 83 -2.60 5.09 13.73
N LEU A 84 -2.54 3.77 13.92
CA LEU A 84 -3.70 2.98 14.35
C LEU A 84 -4.18 3.40 15.74
N VAL A 85 -3.26 3.63 16.69
CA VAL A 85 -3.58 4.12 18.03
C VAL A 85 -4.24 5.49 17.97
N LEU A 86 -3.67 6.44 17.22
CA LEU A 86 -4.25 7.78 17.05
C LEU A 86 -5.61 7.77 16.34
N LEU A 87 -5.87 6.78 15.48
CA LEU A 87 -7.16 6.61 14.83
C LEU A 87 -8.18 5.95 15.77
N LEU A 88 -7.79 4.93 16.53
CA LEU A 88 -8.68 4.23 17.46
C LEU A 88 -9.06 5.08 18.68
N VAL A 89 -8.17 5.92 19.21
CA VAL A 89 -8.45 6.76 20.39
C VAL A 89 -9.73 7.61 20.22
N PRO A 90 -9.87 8.49 19.21
CA PRO A 90 -11.08 9.27 19.03
C PRO A 90 -12.31 8.43 18.69
N VAL A 91 -12.13 7.29 18.03
CA VAL A 91 -13.22 6.35 17.72
C VAL A 91 -13.76 5.72 19.02
N LEU A 92 -12.89 5.22 19.88
CA LEU A 92 -13.26 4.65 21.18
C LEU A 92 -13.86 5.71 22.11
N THR A 93 -13.28 6.91 22.14
CA THR A 93 -13.83 8.04 22.92
C THR A 93 -15.19 8.47 22.40
N ALA A 94 -15.42 8.49 21.08
CA ALA A 94 -16.73 8.79 20.51
C ALA A 94 -17.76 7.69 20.81
N PHE A 95 -17.38 6.42 20.81
CA PHE A 95 -18.28 5.34 21.23
C PHE A 95 -18.63 5.42 22.71
N ASP A 96 -17.69 5.80 23.56
CA ASP A 96 -17.91 6.02 25.00
C ASP A 96 -18.83 7.22 25.26
N VAL A 97 -18.68 8.32 24.51
CA VAL A 97 -19.54 9.51 24.62
C VAL A 97 -20.97 9.29 24.15
N ILE A 98 -21.21 8.31 23.26
CA ILE A 98 -22.56 7.96 22.76
C ILE A 98 -23.26 6.96 23.71
N ALA A 99 -22.50 6.27 24.58
CA ALA A 99 -23.02 5.26 25.51
C ALA A 99 -23.54 5.83 26.85
N TYR A 100 -23.44 7.16 27.06
CA TYR A 100 -23.99 7.90 28.21
C TYR A 100 -25.13 8.83 27.75
#